data_AF-A0AAN9CVH5-F1
#
_entry.id   AF-A0AAN9CVH5-F1
#
_cell.length_a   1.000
_cell.length_b   1.000
_cell.length_c   1.000
_cell.angle_alpha   90.00
_cell.angle_beta   90.00
_cell.angle_gamma   90.00
#
_symmetry.space_group_name_H-M   'P 1'
#
loop_
_entity.id
_entity.type
_entity.pdbx_description
1 polymer ?
#
loop_
_entity_poly.entity_id
_entity_poly.type
_entity_poly.pdbx_seq_one_letter_code
_entity_poly.pdbx_strand_id
1 'polypeptide(L)'
;MCERHHEVYKLKMDEALLIFHNELPYNISVYYTSDYCNKCLYQPLATVGNGLNISVVVSTQFTLTLRIAPVDGNSTLCGLSQTFEEAGHYSLWMRQPNLLNDVTCTLTVDRRPNNAYMPLLAAFLILASVAVFSASLPCILVATILVV
;
A
#
# COMPACT_ATOMS: atom_id res chain seq x y z
N MET A 1 -3.23 1.48 32.22
CA MET A 1 -3.62 1.10 30.84
C MET A 1 -3.49 2.36 30.00
N CYS A 2 -2.58 2.41 29.03
CA CYS A 2 -2.54 3.53 28.08
C CYS A 2 -3.39 3.17 26.86
N GLU A 3 -4.50 3.88 26.67
CA GLU A 3 -5.25 3.88 25.42
C GLU A 3 -4.32 4.39 24.31
N ARG A 4 -3.92 3.52 23.38
CA ARG A 4 -3.37 3.96 22.10
C ARG A 4 -4.53 4.48 21.27
N HIS A 5 -4.63 5.80 21.14
CA HIS A 5 -5.41 6.44 20.08
C HIS A 5 -4.85 5.97 18.73
N HIS A 6 -5.41 4.89 18.19
CA HIS A 6 -5.33 4.60 16.78
C HIS A 6 -6.08 5.71 16.07
N GLU A 7 -5.35 6.67 15.50
CA GLU A 7 -5.85 7.46 14.36
C GLU A 7 -6.33 6.45 13.31
N VAL A 8 -7.65 6.25 13.25
CA VAL A 8 -8.28 5.37 12.26
C VAL A 8 -8.26 6.12 10.95
N TYR A 9 -7.16 6.02 10.22
CA TYR A 9 -7.08 6.50 8.85
C TYR A 9 -8.11 5.73 8.02
N LYS A 10 -9.16 6.42 7.60
CA LYS A 10 -10.17 5.89 6.68
C LYS A 10 -9.63 6.00 5.25
N LEU A 11 -8.80 5.03 4.87
CA LEU A 11 -8.27 4.87 3.51
C LEU A 11 -9.41 4.55 2.55
N LYS A 12 -9.40 5.17 1.36
CA LYS A 12 -10.32 4.86 0.26
C LYS A 12 -9.77 3.71 -0.58
N MET A 13 -10.53 3.35 -1.61
CA MET A 13 -10.06 2.45 -2.66
C MET A 13 -8.81 3.05 -3.31
N ASP A 14 -7.86 2.18 -3.67
CA ASP A 14 -6.57 2.52 -4.26
C ASP A 14 -5.66 3.41 -3.39
N GLU A 15 -5.84 3.39 -2.07
CA GLU A 15 -5.02 4.17 -1.12
C GLU A 15 -4.29 3.25 -0.12
N ALA A 16 -3.07 3.64 0.23
CA ALA A 16 -2.28 3.06 1.31
C ALA A 16 -1.73 4.16 2.22
N LEU A 17 -1.48 3.83 3.48
CA LEU A 17 -0.86 4.73 4.45
C LEU A 17 0.65 4.46 4.48
N LEU A 18 1.45 5.51 4.25
CA LEU A 18 2.88 5.48 4.40
C LEU A 18 3.32 6.42 5.53
N ILE A 19 4.01 5.87 6.52
CA ILE A 19 4.52 6.60 7.68
C ILE A 19 6.04 6.73 7.51
N PHE A 20 6.53 7.96 7.57
CA PHE A 20 7.96 8.26 7.52
C PHE A 20 8.48 8.45 8.93
N HIS A 21 9.55 7.73 9.26
CA HIS A 21 10.24 7.81 10.55
C HIS A 21 11.66 8.33 10.35
N ASN A 22 11.89 9.60 10.73
CA ASN A 22 13.20 10.23 10.58
C ASN A 22 14.02 10.12 11.87
N GLU A 23 14.98 9.20 11.91
CA GLU A 23 15.95 9.06 13.01
C GLU A 23 17.29 9.76 12.69
N LEU A 24 17.34 10.58 11.63
CA LEU A 24 18.55 11.31 11.23
C LEU A 24 18.67 12.65 11.98
N PRO A 25 19.89 13.17 12.18
CA PRO A 25 20.13 14.40 12.91
C PRO A 25 19.71 15.69 12.15
N TYR A 26 19.12 15.57 10.95
CA TYR A 26 18.72 16.68 10.10
C TYR A 26 17.36 16.44 9.43
N ASN A 27 16.80 17.49 8.85
CA ASN A 27 15.51 17.44 8.16
C ASN A 27 15.66 16.81 6.77
N ILE A 28 14.64 16.07 6.35
CA ILE A 28 14.62 15.39 5.06
C ILE A 28 13.40 15.80 4.22
N SER A 29 13.60 15.79 2.91
CA SER A 29 12.55 15.93 1.91
C SER A 29 12.37 14.62 1.17
N VAL A 30 11.12 14.18 1.10
CA VAL A 30 10.70 12.99 0.35
C VAL A 30 10.08 13.45 -0.95
N TYR A 31 10.59 12.91 -2.04
CA TYR A 31 10.05 13.09 -3.37
C TYR A 31 9.55 11.76 -3.92
N TYR A 32 8.61 11.81 -4.84
CA TYR A 32 8.07 10.63 -5.48
C TYR A 32 7.91 10.80 -6.99
N THR A 33 7.93 9.69 -7.70
CA THR A 33 7.46 9.57 -9.09
C THR A 33 6.69 8.26 -9.25
N SER A 34 5.84 8.18 -10.26
CA SER A 34 5.02 7.01 -10.58
C SER A 34 5.49 6.38 -11.89
N ASP A 35 5.48 5.05 -11.95
CA ASP A 35 5.76 4.29 -13.19
C ASP A 35 4.77 4.57 -14.33
N TYR A 36 3.59 5.13 -14.02
CA TYR A 36 2.65 5.63 -15.01
C TYR A 36 3.28 6.70 -15.91
N CYS A 37 4.21 7.50 -15.39
CA CYS A 37 4.84 8.60 -16.12
C CYS A 37 6.38 8.50 -16.13
N ASN A 38 6.90 7.78 -17.12
CA ASN A 38 8.34 7.58 -17.32
C ASN A 38 9.15 8.85 -17.63
N LYS A 39 8.49 9.98 -17.97
CA LYS A 39 9.13 11.27 -18.26
C LYS A 39 8.87 12.34 -17.20
N CYS A 40 8.19 11.98 -16.10
CA CYS A 40 7.86 12.95 -15.06
C CYS A 40 9.07 13.23 -14.16
N LEU A 41 9.17 14.48 -13.74
CA LEU A 41 10.10 14.90 -12.70
C LEU A 41 9.59 14.43 -11.33
N TYR A 42 10.52 14.23 -10.40
CA TYR A 42 10.22 13.95 -9.01
C TYR A 42 9.37 15.07 -8.40
N GLN A 43 8.24 14.72 -7.80
CA GLN A 43 7.32 15.63 -7.15
C GLN A 43 7.52 15.61 -5.63
N PRO A 44 7.34 16.73 -4.92
CA PRO A 44 7.43 16.75 -3.46
C PRO A 44 6.27 15.95 -2.85
N LEU A 45 6.58 15.07 -1.90
CA LEU A 45 5.60 14.27 -1.17
C LEU A 45 5.41 14.78 0.26
N ALA A 46 6.52 14.91 1.00
CA ALA A 46 6.52 15.37 2.38
C ALA A 46 7.90 15.88 2.80
N THR A 47 7.91 16.71 3.84
CA THR A 47 9.12 17.12 4.55
C THR A 47 9.02 16.63 5.99
N VAL A 48 10.04 15.93 6.46
CA VAL A 48 10.07 15.32 7.80
C VAL A 48 11.19 15.96 8.61
N GLY A 49 10.85 16.53 9.76
CA GLY A 49 11.84 17.08 10.67
C GLY A 49 12.66 16.00 11.37
N ASN A 50 13.81 16.37 11.92
CA ASN A 50 14.63 15.49 12.76
C ASN A 50 13.80 14.93 13.94
N GLY A 51 13.81 13.60 14.11
CA GLY A 51 13.15 12.91 15.22
C GLY A 51 11.63 12.91 15.15
N LEU A 52 11.06 13.37 14.03
CA LEU A 52 9.62 13.44 13.81
C LEU A 52 9.15 12.32 12.89
N ASN A 53 7.87 11.97 13.05
CA ASN A 53 7.17 11.03 12.20
C ASN A 53 6.03 11.76 11.49
N ILE A 54 5.83 11.48 10.20
CA ILE A 54 4.70 12.02 9.44
C ILE A 54 4.02 10.90 8.65
N SER A 55 2.70 10.96 8.55
CA SER A 55 1.91 10.01 7.76
C SER A 55 1.40 10.69 6.49
N VAL A 56 1.43 9.96 5.39
CA VAL A 56 0.97 10.42 4.07
C VAL A 56 0.18 9.29 3.43
N VAL A 57 -0.93 9.65 2.78
CA VAL A 57 -1.70 8.72 1.97
C VAL A 57 -1.14 8.71 0.55
N VAL A 58 -0.86 7.51 0.03
CA VAL A 58 -0.29 7.30 -1.30
C VAL A 58 -1.20 6.44 -2.16
N SER A 59 -1.15 6.65 -3.48
CA SER A 59 -1.89 5.83 -4.45
C SER A 59 -1.28 4.45 -4.60
N THR A 60 -2.12 3.42 -4.71
CA THR A 60 -1.72 2.02 -4.93
C THR A 60 -1.93 1.54 -6.38
N GLN A 61 -2.35 2.43 -7.29
CA GLN A 61 -2.63 2.06 -8.69
C GLN A 61 -1.36 1.71 -9.47
N PHE A 62 -0.25 2.33 -9.07
CA PHE A 62 0.98 2.37 -9.82
C PHE A 62 2.18 2.22 -8.89
N THR A 63 3.30 1.72 -9.41
CA THR A 63 4.53 1.61 -8.62
C THR A 63 5.06 3.01 -8.34
N LEU A 64 5.30 3.31 -7.07
CA LEU A 64 5.87 4.58 -6.66
C LEU A 64 7.35 4.42 -6.41
N THR A 65 8.14 5.31 -7.00
CA THR A 65 9.58 5.43 -6.74
C THR A 65 9.80 6.64 -5.85
N LEU A 66 10.23 6.37 -4.62
CA LEU A 66 10.54 7.37 -3.61
C LEU A 66 12.01 7.73 -3.67
N ARG A 67 12.31 9.02 -3.51
CA ARG A 67 13.65 9.57 -3.42
C ARG A 67 13.74 10.46 -2.19
N ILE A 68 14.65 10.13 -1.29
CA ILE A 68 14.85 10.84 -0.04
C ILE A 68 16.14 11.67 -0.16
N ALA A 69 16.06 12.94 0.19
CA ALA A 69 17.19 13.86 0.20
C ALA A 69 17.18 14.69 1.50
N PRO A 70 18.33 15.18 1.98
CA PRO A 70 18.35 16.18 3.03
C PRO A 70 17.73 17.49 2.51
N VAL A 71 17.09 18.25 3.39
CA VAL A 71 16.50 19.55 3.00
C VAL A 71 17.59 20.52 2.52
N ASP A 72 18.74 20.52 3.21
CA ASP A 72 19.84 21.46 2.98
C ASP A 72 20.89 20.96 1.97
N GLY A 73 20.64 19.83 1.29
CA GLY A 73 21.61 19.21 0.40
C GLY A 73 21.01 18.61 -0.87
N ASN A 74 21.83 18.50 -1.91
CA ASN A 74 21.41 17.98 -3.22
C ASN A 74 21.68 16.48 -3.40
N SER A 75 22.36 15.83 -2.45
CA SER A 75 22.65 14.40 -2.52
C SER A 75 21.42 13.57 -2.17
N THR A 76 21.22 12.47 -2.89
CA THR A 76 20.23 11.47 -2.52
C THR A 76 20.76 10.62 -1.38
N LEU A 77 19.98 10.49 -0.31
CA LEU A 77 20.31 9.58 0.79
C LEU A 77 19.96 8.15 0.39
N CYS A 78 18.73 7.96 -0.08
CA CYS A 78 18.23 6.66 -0.51
C CYS A 78 17.09 6.82 -1.52
N GLY A 79 16.83 5.74 -2.25
CA GLY A 79 15.66 5.61 -3.10
C GLY A 79 15.14 4.18 -3.06
N LEU A 80 13.83 4.02 -3.20
CA LEU A 80 13.19 2.72 -3.29
C LEU A 80 12.00 2.81 -4.26
N SER A 81 11.74 1.72 -4.98
CA SER A 81 10.55 1.56 -5.80
C SER A 81 9.68 0.47 -5.21
N GLN A 82 8.43 0.81 -4.89
CA GLN A 82 7.48 -0.12 -4.28
C GLN A 82 6.10 0.05 -4.91
N THR A 83 5.50 -1.08 -5.25
CA THR A 83 4.07 -1.15 -5.55
C THR A 83 3.35 -1.35 -4.22
N PHE A 84 2.69 -0.29 -3.74
CA PHE A 84 1.88 -0.36 -2.52
C PHE A 84 0.56 -1.05 -2.83
N GLU A 85 -0.01 -1.73 -1.83
CA GLU A 85 -1.26 -2.48 -1.98
C GLU A 85 -2.38 -1.83 -1.14
N GLU A 86 -3.63 -2.03 -1.57
CA GLU A 86 -4.82 -1.36 -1.03
C GLU A 86 -4.99 -1.57 0.48
N ALA A 87 -5.25 -0.47 1.19
CA ALA A 87 -5.41 -0.43 2.64
C ALA A 87 -4.19 -0.94 3.44
N GLY A 88 -3.02 -1.05 2.79
CA GLY A 88 -1.76 -1.38 3.46
C GLY A 88 -1.26 -0.22 4.32
N HIS A 89 -0.63 -0.55 5.46
CA HIS A 89 0.11 0.43 6.26
C HIS A 89 1.58 0.08 6.23
N TYR A 90 2.39 1.05 5.83
CA TYR A 90 3.81 0.90 5.64
C TYR A 90 4.55 1.94 6.47
N SER A 91 5.71 1.55 7.00
CA SER A 91 6.62 2.45 7.70
C SER A 91 7.97 2.48 7.01
N LEU A 92 8.41 3.66 6.60
CA LEU A 92 9.73 3.89 6.04
C LEU A 92 10.63 4.52 7.11
N TRP A 93 11.63 3.77 7.53
CA TRP A 93 12.58 4.17 8.55
C TRP A 93 13.87 4.66 7.91
N MET A 94 14.28 5.88 8.26
CA MET A 94 15.56 6.47 7.85
C MET A 94 16.47 6.50 9.07
N ARG A 95 17.49 5.63 9.06
CA ARG A 95 18.40 5.42 10.19
C ARG A 95 19.84 5.63 9.76
N GLN A 96 20.65 6.06 10.72
CA GLN A 96 22.10 6.10 10.59
C GLN A 96 22.71 5.16 11.64
N PRO A 97 22.91 3.87 11.31
CA PRO A 97 23.25 2.86 12.31
C PRO A 97 24.65 3.01 12.92
N ASN A 98 25.57 3.78 12.31
CA ASN A 98 26.95 3.98 12.79
C ASN A 98 27.59 5.31 12.32
N LEU A 99 28.78 5.63 12.85
CA LEU A 99 29.66 6.76 12.48
C LEU A 99 30.13 6.79 11.01
N LEU A 100 29.79 5.80 10.19
CA LEU A 100 30.25 5.69 8.78
C LEU A 100 29.46 6.56 7.79
N ASN A 101 28.63 7.49 8.26
CA ASN A 101 27.84 8.43 7.44
C ASN A 101 26.88 7.77 6.42
N ASP A 102 26.70 6.45 6.46
CA ASP A 102 25.87 5.73 5.51
C ASP A 102 24.42 5.65 6.03
N VAL A 103 23.49 6.26 5.29
CA VAL A 103 22.08 6.33 5.66
C VAL A 103 21.36 5.12 5.12
N THR A 104 20.69 4.36 6.00
CA THR A 104 19.91 3.20 5.61
C THR A 104 18.42 3.53 5.64
N CYS A 105 17.72 3.19 4.55
CA CYS A 105 16.27 3.31 4.45
C CYS A 105 15.63 1.92 4.41
N THR A 106 14.83 1.60 5.41
CA THR A 106 14.17 0.30 5.54
C THR A 106 12.66 0.46 5.53
N LEU A 107 12.00 -0.21 4.59
CA LEU A 107 10.55 -0.25 4.49
C LEU A 107 10.01 -1.47 5.24
N THR A 108 9.07 -1.24 6.16
CA THR A 108 8.35 -2.30 6.89
C THR A 108 6.86 -2.23 6.60
N VAL A 109 6.20 -3.39 6.68
CA VAL A 109 4.74 -3.50 6.53
C VAL A 109 4.15 -3.66 7.91
N ASP A 110 3.45 -2.63 8.40
CA ASP A 110 2.87 -2.64 9.74
C ASP A 110 1.49 -3.30 9.74
N ARG A 111 0.70 -3.03 8.69
CA ARG A 111 -0.59 -3.67 8.46
C ARG A 111 -0.61 -4.27 7.07
N ARG A 112 -0.95 -5.56 7.00
CA ARG A 112 -1.11 -6.24 5.72
C ARG A 112 -2.27 -5.63 4.93
N PRO A 113 -2.08 -5.47 3.61
CA PRO A 113 -3.10 -4.95 2.71
C PRO A 113 -4.26 -5.92 2.53
N ASN A 114 -5.37 -5.43 1.97
CA ASN A 114 -6.55 -6.24 1.70
C ASN A 114 -6.31 -7.21 0.54
N ASN A 115 -6.80 -8.44 0.70
CA ASN A 115 -6.70 -9.46 -0.34
C ASN A 115 -7.82 -9.30 -1.38
N ALA A 116 -7.48 -8.79 -2.57
CA ALA A 116 -8.42 -8.64 -3.69
C ALA A 116 -9.01 -9.97 -4.20
N TYR A 117 -8.38 -11.12 -3.92
CA TYR A 117 -8.89 -12.42 -4.35
C TYR A 117 -10.13 -12.88 -3.56
N MET A 118 -10.36 -12.37 -2.35
CA MET A 118 -11.52 -12.74 -1.52
C MET A 118 -12.87 -12.40 -2.18
N PRO A 119 -13.14 -11.15 -2.58
CA PRO A 119 -14.41 -10.82 -3.26
C PRO A 119 -14.55 -11.51 -4.62
N LEU A 120 -13.45 -11.70 -5.35
CA LEU A 120 -13.44 -12.42 -6.62
C LEU A 120 -13.84 -13.89 -6.44
N LEU A 121 -13.29 -14.56 -5.43
CA LEU A 121 -13.64 -15.94 -5.09
C LEU A 121 -15.11 -16.04 -4.70
N ALA A 122 -15.61 -15.11 -3.89
CA ALA A 122 -17.02 -15.08 -3.50
C ALA A 122 -17.95 -14.95 -4.71
N ALA A 123 -17.66 -14.01 -5.62
CA ALA A 123 -18.42 -13.83 -6.85
C ALA A 123 -18.40 -15.09 -7.73
N PHE A 124 -17.23 -15.72 -7.87
CA PHE A 124 -17.08 -16.96 -8.63
C PHE A 124 -17.93 -18.10 -8.05
N LEU A 125 -17.89 -18.31 -6.73
CA LEU A 125 -18.68 -19.36 -6.07
C LEU A 125 -20.18 -19.13 -6.20
N ILE A 126 -20.64 -17.88 -6.08
CA ILE A 126 -22.06 -17.53 -6.25
C ILE A 126 -22.49 -17.84 -7.69
N LEU A 127 -21.74 -17.38 -8.69
CA LEU A 127 -22.06 -17.62 -10.09
C LEU A 127 -22.03 -19.11 -10.44
N ALA A 128 -21.03 -19.85 -9.94
CA ALA A 128 -20.95 -21.30 -10.13
C ALA A 128 -22.16 -22.02 -9.51
N SER A 129 -22.59 -21.61 -8.32
CA SER A 129 -23.77 -22.18 -7.67
C SER A 129 -25.04 -21.95 -8.51
N VAL A 130 -25.28 -20.72 -8.97
CA VAL A 130 -26.44 -20.36 -9.80
C VAL A 130 -26.42 -21.15 -11.11
N ALA A 131 -25.25 -21.30 -11.74
CA ALA A 131 -25.12 -22.10 -12.96
C ALA A 131 -25.52 -23.57 -12.72
N VAL A 132 -25.00 -24.20 -11.66
CA VAL A 132 -25.34 -25.59 -11.31
C VAL A 132 -26.84 -25.75 -10.99
N PHE A 133 -27.43 -24.82 -10.23
CA PHE A 133 -28.87 -24.84 -9.94
C PHE A 133 -29.69 -24.69 -11.23
N SER A 134 -29.33 -23.76 -12.12
CA SER A 134 -30.05 -23.53 -13.38
C SER A 134 -29.95 -24.70 -14.36
N ALA A 135 -28.83 -25.43 -14.39
CA ALA A 135 -28.63 -26.59 -15.25
C ALA A 135 -29.31 -27.85 -14.70
N SER A 136 -29.40 -27.98 -13.38
CA SER A 136 -30.06 -29.12 -12.72
C SER A 136 -31.58 -29.00 -12.69
N LEU A 137 -32.14 -27.78 -12.58
CA LEU A 137 -33.61 -27.56 -12.62
C LEU A 137 -34.32 -28.21 -13.82
N PRO A 138 -33.89 -28.00 -15.09
CA PRO A 138 -34.54 -28.62 -16.24
C PRO A 138 -34.33 -30.14 -16.25
N CYS A 139 -33.17 -30.65 -15.82
CA CYS A 139 -32.94 -32.08 -15.69
C CYS A 139 -33.87 -32.73 -14.67
N ILE A 140 -34.10 -32.08 -13.53
CA ILE A 140 -35.02 -32.56 -12.47
C ILE A 140 -36.48 -32.45 -12.92
N LEU A 141 -36.86 -31.37 -13.62
CA LEU A 141 -38.21 -31.15 -14.13
C LEU A 141 -38.57 -32.17 -15.24
N VAL A 142 -37.66 -32.43 -16.17
CA VAL A 142 -37.86 -33.43 -17.24
C VAL A 142 -37.92 -34.85 -16.66
N ALA A 143 -37.06 -35.18 -15.69
CA ALA A 143 -37.08 -36.50 -15.05
C ALA A 143 -38.37 -36.75 -14.22
N THR A 144 -38.95 -35.71 -13.62
CA THR A 144 -40.21 -35.84 -12.86
C THR A 144 -41.44 -35.97 -13.77
N ILE A 145 -41.47 -35.31 -14.93
CA ILE A 145 -42.57 -35.43 -15.91
C ILE A 145 -42.55 -36.80 -16.63
N LEU A 146 -41.38 -37.40 -16.84
CA LEU A 146 -41.27 -38.72 -17.52
C LEU A 146 -41.68 -39.91 -16.62
N VAL A 147 -41.79 -39.69 -15.30
CA VAL A 147 -42.10 -40.72 -14.29
C VAL A 147 -43.59 -40.69 -13.87
N VAL A 148 -44.38 -39.71 -14.34
CA VAL A 148 -45.83 -39.59 -14.15
C VAL A 148 -46.56 -39.90 -15.45
#